data_AF-A0A4Q9MJU6-F1
#
_entry.id   AF-A0A4Q9MJU6-F1
#
_cell.length_a   1.000
_cell.length_b   1.000
_cell.length_c   1.000
_cell.angle_alpha   90.00
_cell.angle_beta   90.00
_cell.angle_gamma   90.00
#
_symmetry.space_group_name_H-M   'P 1'
#
loop_
_entity.id
_entity.type
_entity.pdbx_description
1 polymer ?
#
loop_
_entity_poly.entity_id
_entity_poly.type
_entity_poly.pdbx_seq_one_letter_code
_entity_poly.pdbx_strand_id
1 'polypeptide(L)'
;MDPLSLRRLERERFAAQFTDPTIGRQLDELVKSNDILSGTESQRLRSYFSNNGLEPARHLDIYGRAIMMGDLESIKLFYNASLDEYGLKCDSGDTARAAATREIYEKRWGPTRVPVYNLILLSTLIMPPMRRQHLEVARWLIDEAKVPVDGKDLSGSTALHHAISTKPAFDPEYAQMLYDAGGIVTLRNRYGGTPAHEIVMTWDPTNREAVRKAADALKWYLDHGGNLEIKDSDGVAVRHSVNSTKNFARKGIQMETWRVVDTEDRRRANLAGKICTFCGREPGGDVRLLLCSKCRVAHYCSGGRPCQKADWPYHKSVCKATPTA
;
A
#
# COMPACT_ATOMS: atom_id res chain seq x y z
N MET A 1 -39.38 9.09 -22.93
CA MET A 1 -38.41 8.06 -22.53
C MET A 1 -38.81 7.55 -21.15
N ASP A 2 -38.81 6.24 -20.94
CA ASP A 2 -39.15 5.66 -19.63
C ASP A 2 -38.02 5.93 -18.61
N PRO A 3 -38.33 6.17 -17.32
CA PRO A 3 -37.33 6.40 -16.27
C PRO A 3 -36.18 5.40 -16.19
N LEU A 4 -36.41 4.12 -16.52
CA LEU A 4 -35.33 3.11 -16.54
C LEU A 4 -34.38 3.31 -17.72
N SER A 5 -34.91 3.66 -18.89
CA SER A 5 -34.11 4.03 -20.07
C SER A 5 -33.26 5.29 -19.85
N LEU A 6 -33.79 6.29 -19.13
CA LEU A 6 -33.04 7.51 -18.75
C LEU A 6 -31.88 7.19 -17.79
N ARG A 7 -32.13 6.41 -16.73
CA ARG A 7 -31.06 6.00 -15.79
C ARG A 7 -29.99 5.15 -16.45
N ARG A 8 -30.34 4.35 -17.46
CA ARG A 8 -29.40 3.57 -18.25
C ARG A 8 -28.52 4.47 -19.11
N LEU A 9 -29.10 5.42 -19.83
CA LEU A 9 -28.39 6.43 -20.61
C LEU A 9 -27.48 7.31 -19.74
N GLU A 10 -27.94 7.69 -18.54
CA GLU A 10 -27.12 8.44 -17.58
C GLU A 10 -25.93 7.62 -17.09
N ARG A 11 -26.12 6.33 -16.80
CA ARG A 11 -25.02 5.41 -16.44
C ARG A 11 -24.05 5.19 -17.60
N GLU A 12 -24.55 5.02 -18.82
CA GLU A 12 -23.73 4.83 -20.02
C GLU A 12 -22.94 6.10 -20.35
N ARG A 13 -23.55 7.29 -20.23
CA ARG A 13 -22.83 8.59 -20.37
C ARG A 13 -21.82 8.81 -19.25
N PHE A 14 -22.15 8.47 -18.00
CA PHE A 14 -21.22 8.56 -16.88
C PHE A 14 -20.03 7.61 -17.07
N ALA A 15 -20.27 6.37 -17.50
CA ALA A 15 -19.21 5.42 -17.81
C ALA A 15 -18.33 5.87 -18.99
N ALA A 16 -18.93 6.43 -20.05
CA ALA A 16 -18.21 6.91 -21.24
C ALA A 16 -17.23 8.07 -20.93
N GLN A 17 -17.51 8.90 -19.92
CA GLN A 17 -16.63 10.00 -19.48
C GLN A 17 -15.28 9.50 -18.95
N PHE A 18 -15.21 8.27 -18.42
CA PHE A 18 -13.96 7.67 -17.95
C PHE A 18 -13.12 7.06 -19.07
N THR A 19 -13.68 6.91 -20.27
CA THR A 19 -13.02 6.38 -21.46
C THR A 19 -12.80 7.43 -22.55
N ASP A 20 -13.33 8.65 -22.36
CA ASP A 20 -13.18 9.75 -23.31
C ASP A 20 -11.71 10.20 -23.36
N PRO A 21 -11.02 10.06 -24.51
CA PRO A 21 -9.63 10.47 -24.64
C PRO A 21 -9.46 12.00 -24.64
N THR A 22 -10.54 12.79 -24.74
CA THR A 22 -10.48 14.26 -24.73
C THR A 22 -10.45 14.86 -23.32
N ILE A 23 -10.72 14.05 -22.28
CA ILE A 23 -10.77 14.49 -20.88
C ILE A 23 -9.50 14.07 -20.12
N GLY A 24 -8.80 15.05 -19.54
CA GLY A 24 -7.54 14.84 -18.80
C GLY A 24 -6.34 14.49 -19.68
N ARG A 25 -5.17 14.28 -19.07
CA ARG A 25 -3.91 13.97 -19.77
C ARG A 25 -3.90 12.57 -20.39
N GLN A 26 -3.23 12.44 -21.53
CA GLN A 26 -3.08 11.15 -22.20
C GLN A 26 -2.27 10.14 -21.38
N LEU A 27 -2.47 8.86 -21.67
CA LEU A 27 -1.80 7.78 -20.93
C LEU A 27 -0.27 7.91 -20.97
N ASP A 28 0.31 8.32 -22.09
CA ASP A 28 1.77 8.46 -22.25
C ASP A 28 2.36 9.56 -21.34
N GLU A 29 1.58 10.59 -21.01
CA GLU A 29 1.93 11.58 -19.99
C GLU A 29 1.80 10.98 -18.58
N LEU A 30 0.70 10.27 -18.30
CA LEU A 30 0.44 9.67 -16.99
C LEU A 30 1.50 8.64 -16.61
N VAL A 31 2.05 7.88 -17.57
CA VAL A 31 3.10 6.89 -17.28
C VAL A 31 4.46 7.51 -16.98
N LYS A 32 4.69 8.75 -17.42
CA LYS A 32 5.93 9.53 -17.18
C LYS A 32 5.89 10.30 -15.86
N SER A 33 4.73 10.48 -15.26
CA SER A 33 4.55 11.19 -13.99
C SER A 33 4.40 10.23 -12.80
N ASN A 34 4.61 10.75 -11.59
CA ASN A 34 4.38 10.04 -10.32
C ASN A 34 3.40 10.80 -9.41
N ASP A 35 2.67 11.76 -9.95
CA ASP A 35 1.68 12.55 -9.24
C ASP A 35 0.44 11.72 -8.86
N ILE A 36 -0.29 12.23 -7.86
CA ILE A 36 -1.59 11.69 -7.46
C ILE A 36 -2.60 12.06 -8.54
N LEU A 37 -3.36 11.07 -9.00
CA LEU A 37 -4.38 11.16 -10.02
C LEU A 37 -5.77 11.11 -9.38
N SER A 38 -6.78 11.67 -10.04
CA SER A 38 -8.19 11.61 -9.64
C SER A 38 -9.10 11.38 -10.85
N GLY A 39 -10.33 10.91 -10.63
CA GLY A 39 -11.33 10.75 -11.68
C GLY A 39 -10.85 9.96 -12.91
N THR A 40 -11.06 10.53 -14.11
CA THR A 40 -10.74 9.88 -15.39
C THR A 40 -9.26 9.51 -15.54
N GLU A 41 -8.31 10.32 -15.07
CA GLU A 41 -6.88 9.99 -15.17
C GLU A 41 -6.52 8.77 -14.30
N SER A 42 -7.09 8.69 -13.08
CA SER A 42 -6.97 7.52 -12.21
C SER A 42 -7.51 6.27 -12.89
N GLN A 43 -8.72 6.35 -13.46
CA GLN A 43 -9.33 5.21 -14.13
C GLN A 43 -8.53 4.76 -15.36
N ARG A 44 -7.99 5.72 -16.13
CA ARG A 44 -7.13 5.44 -17.30
C ARG A 44 -5.88 4.65 -16.89
N LEU A 45 -5.20 5.06 -15.82
CA LEU A 45 -4.02 4.34 -15.33
C LEU A 45 -4.37 2.97 -14.74
N ARG A 46 -5.51 2.83 -14.02
CA ARG A 46 -6.00 1.52 -13.54
C ARG A 46 -6.21 0.56 -14.71
N SER A 47 -6.91 1.00 -15.75
CA SER A 47 -7.13 0.21 -16.96
C SER A 47 -5.82 -0.19 -17.64
N TYR A 48 -4.84 0.70 -17.73
CA TYR A 48 -3.52 0.36 -18.25
C TYR A 48 -2.85 -0.74 -17.41
N PHE A 49 -2.82 -0.56 -16.09
CA PHE A 49 -2.20 -1.51 -15.16
C PHE A 49 -2.85 -2.91 -15.22
N SER A 50 -4.17 -2.98 -15.37
CA SER A 50 -4.90 -4.26 -15.51
C SER A 50 -4.65 -4.97 -16.84
N ASN A 51 -4.28 -4.25 -17.90
CA ASN A 51 -4.08 -4.81 -19.24
C ASN A 51 -2.60 -5.03 -19.62
N ASN A 52 -1.65 -4.48 -18.84
CA ASN A 52 -0.23 -4.49 -19.17
C ASN A 52 0.57 -5.16 -18.05
N GLY A 53 0.52 -6.49 -17.99
CA GLY A 53 1.26 -7.28 -17.01
C GLY A 53 2.75 -7.37 -17.31
N LEU A 54 3.54 -7.69 -16.27
CA LEU A 54 4.93 -8.12 -16.44
C LEU A 54 4.96 -9.51 -17.09
N GLU A 55 5.40 -9.58 -18.35
CA GLU A 55 5.77 -10.85 -19.00
C GLU A 55 7.23 -11.24 -18.71
N PRO A 56 7.50 -12.32 -17.93
CA PRO A 56 8.86 -12.62 -17.47
C PRO A 56 9.89 -12.84 -18.58
N ALA A 57 9.51 -13.57 -19.63
CA ALA A 57 10.40 -13.90 -20.74
C ALA A 57 10.82 -12.68 -21.56
N ARG A 58 9.98 -11.64 -21.61
CA ARG A 58 10.25 -10.40 -22.36
C ARG A 58 10.91 -9.32 -21.53
N HIS A 59 10.51 -9.22 -20.26
CA HIS A 59 10.81 -8.03 -19.46
C HIS A 59 11.87 -8.24 -18.38
N LEU A 60 12.13 -9.46 -17.93
CA LEU A 60 13.16 -9.69 -16.91
C LEU A 60 14.55 -9.74 -17.56
N ASP A 61 15.49 -9.01 -16.99
CA ASP A 61 16.92 -9.19 -17.23
C ASP A 61 17.45 -10.39 -16.43
N ILE A 62 18.77 -10.60 -16.45
CA ILE A 62 19.39 -11.71 -15.70
C ILE A 62 19.14 -11.59 -14.18
N TYR A 63 19.12 -10.37 -13.64
CA TYR A 63 18.88 -10.13 -12.23
C TYR A 63 17.43 -10.44 -11.87
N GLY A 64 16.47 -9.93 -12.64
CA GLY A 64 15.05 -10.20 -12.47
C GLY A 64 14.72 -11.70 -12.58
N ARG A 65 15.37 -12.42 -13.51
CA ARG A 65 15.25 -13.88 -13.60
C ARG A 65 15.80 -14.58 -12.36
N ALA A 66 16.94 -14.16 -11.83
CA ALA A 66 17.49 -14.72 -10.59
C ALA A 66 16.55 -14.50 -9.39
N ILE A 67 15.94 -13.30 -9.26
CA ILE A 67 14.89 -13.04 -8.27
C ILE A 67 13.72 -14.01 -8.45
N MET A 68 13.22 -14.13 -9.69
CA MET A 68 12.10 -15.02 -9.99
C MET A 68 12.43 -16.45 -9.59
N MET A 69 13.63 -16.95 -9.92
CA MET A 69 14.11 -18.29 -9.58
C MET A 69 14.56 -18.44 -8.11
N GLY A 70 14.44 -17.41 -7.26
CA GLY A 70 14.92 -17.49 -5.88
C GLY A 70 16.42 -17.80 -5.75
N ASP A 71 17.22 -17.47 -6.77
CA ASP A 71 18.64 -17.80 -6.84
C ASP A 71 19.47 -16.77 -6.07
N LEU A 72 19.51 -16.93 -4.74
CA LEU A 72 20.22 -16.04 -3.84
C LEU A 72 21.73 -15.95 -4.14
N GLU A 73 22.35 -17.01 -4.61
CA GLU A 73 23.79 -17.02 -4.87
C GLU A 73 24.14 -16.16 -6.09
N SER A 74 23.33 -16.23 -7.16
CA SER A 74 23.46 -15.29 -8.28
C SER A 74 23.23 -13.83 -7.84
N ILE A 75 22.24 -13.57 -6.97
CA ILE A 75 21.99 -12.22 -6.45
C ILE A 75 23.19 -11.67 -5.68
N LYS A 76 23.80 -12.48 -4.80
CA LYS A 76 25.03 -12.12 -4.08
C LYS A 76 26.20 -11.87 -5.04
N LEU A 77 26.34 -12.70 -6.07
CA LEU A 77 27.39 -12.53 -7.08
C LEU A 77 27.24 -11.19 -7.81
N PHE A 78 26.02 -10.84 -8.26
CA PHE A 78 25.75 -9.56 -8.89
C PHE A 78 26.08 -8.39 -7.96
N TYR A 79 25.68 -8.48 -6.68
CA TYR A 79 25.98 -7.42 -5.72
C TYR A 79 27.48 -7.27 -5.46
N ASN A 80 28.22 -8.36 -5.30
CA ASN A 80 29.67 -8.32 -5.11
C ASN A 80 30.38 -7.72 -6.34
N ALA A 81 29.94 -8.05 -7.55
CA ALA A 81 30.46 -7.42 -8.76
C ALA A 81 30.20 -5.90 -8.78
N SER A 82 28.99 -5.46 -8.38
CA SER A 82 28.71 -4.02 -8.21
C SER A 82 29.60 -3.39 -7.12
N LEU A 83 29.85 -4.08 -6.00
CA LEU A 83 30.74 -3.59 -4.94
C LEU A 83 32.18 -3.41 -5.44
N ASP A 84 32.71 -4.37 -6.21
CA ASP A 84 34.05 -4.27 -6.81
C ASP A 84 34.12 -3.09 -7.78
N GLU A 85 33.10 -2.94 -8.65
CA GLU A 85 33.03 -1.84 -9.62
C GLU A 85 32.96 -0.47 -8.93
N TYR A 86 32.08 -0.31 -7.95
CA TYR A 86 31.95 0.96 -7.22
C TYR A 86 33.10 1.20 -6.24
N GLY A 87 33.75 0.15 -5.73
CA GLY A 87 34.94 0.26 -4.90
C GLY A 87 36.13 0.91 -5.62
N LEU A 88 36.19 0.78 -6.95
CA LEU A 88 37.18 1.48 -7.79
C LEU A 88 36.82 2.94 -8.09
N LYS A 89 35.54 3.32 -7.95
CA LYS A 89 35.00 4.63 -8.38
C LYS A 89 34.65 5.57 -7.23
N CYS A 90 34.38 5.04 -6.04
CA CYS A 90 33.86 5.80 -4.91
C CYS A 90 34.93 6.04 -3.84
N ASP A 91 34.77 7.14 -3.10
CA ASP A 91 35.76 7.58 -2.10
C ASP A 91 35.86 6.68 -0.85
N SER A 92 34.90 5.76 -0.66
CA SER A 92 34.86 4.86 0.50
C SER A 92 34.05 3.59 0.23
N GLY A 93 34.26 2.57 1.06
CA GLY A 93 33.43 1.35 1.02
C GLY A 93 31.95 1.61 1.35
N ASP A 94 31.63 2.61 2.19
CA ASP A 94 30.25 2.98 2.49
C ASP A 94 29.54 3.59 1.29
N THR A 95 30.21 4.49 0.56
CA THR A 95 29.67 5.09 -0.66
C THR A 95 29.55 4.09 -1.79
N ALA A 96 30.48 3.13 -1.90
CA ALA A 96 30.37 2.01 -2.83
C ALA A 96 29.17 1.09 -2.51
N ARG A 97 28.99 0.72 -1.23
CA ARG A 97 27.82 -0.04 -0.77
C ARG A 97 26.51 0.69 -1.05
N ALA A 98 26.45 1.99 -0.76
CA ALA A 98 25.27 2.81 -1.05
C ALA A 98 24.95 2.85 -2.56
N ALA A 99 25.97 2.93 -3.42
CA ALA A 99 25.80 2.91 -4.87
C ALA A 99 25.30 1.55 -5.38
N ALA A 100 25.88 0.44 -4.93
CA ALA A 100 25.44 -0.92 -5.28
C ALA A 100 24.01 -1.19 -4.79
N THR A 101 23.68 -0.75 -3.57
CA THR A 101 22.33 -0.84 -3.00
C THR A 101 21.31 -0.07 -3.84
N ARG A 102 21.67 1.16 -4.24
CA ARG A 102 20.84 2.02 -5.08
C ARG A 102 20.60 1.38 -6.45
N GLU A 103 21.60 0.74 -7.04
CA GLU A 103 21.44 0.05 -8.32
C GLU A 103 20.35 -1.02 -8.25
N ILE A 104 20.30 -1.83 -7.18
CA ILE A 104 19.24 -2.81 -6.96
C ILE A 104 17.89 -2.11 -6.74
N TYR A 105 17.87 -1.07 -5.90
CA TYR A 105 16.67 -0.30 -5.59
C TYR A 105 16.05 0.35 -6.82
N GLU A 106 16.85 0.75 -7.82
CA GLU A 106 16.39 1.43 -9.03
C GLU A 106 15.84 0.47 -10.10
N LYS A 107 16.07 -0.85 -9.99
CA LYS A 107 15.57 -1.82 -10.98
C LYS A 107 14.05 -1.81 -11.05
N ARG A 108 13.51 -1.67 -12.27
CA ARG A 108 12.08 -1.67 -12.58
C ARG A 108 11.84 -2.53 -13.80
N TRP A 109 10.97 -3.53 -13.72
CA TRP A 109 10.68 -4.41 -14.84
C TRP A 109 9.28 -4.20 -15.41
N GLY A 110 9.20 -4.31 -16.75
CA GLY A 110 7.94 -4.31 -17.48
C GLY A 110 7.21 -2.96 -17.50
N PRO A 111 6.05 -2.93 -18.18
CA PRO A 111 5.27 -1.70 -18.41
C PRO A 111 4.76 -1.06 -17.12
N THR A 112 4.53 -1.84 -16.07
CA THR A 112 4.05 -1.36 -14.76
C THR A 112 5.17 -1.01 -13.79
N ARG A 113 6.43 -1.00 -14.25
CA ARG A 113 7.61 -0.62 -13.45
C ARG A 113 7.68 -1.42 -12.15
N VAL A 114 7.61 -2.74 -12.22
CA VAL A 114 7.62 -3.62 -11.03
C VAL A 114 8.96 -3.46 -10.30
N PRO A 115 8.99 -3.00 -9.03
CA PRO A 115 10.22 -2.93 -8.22
C PRO A 115 10.60 -4.31 -7.64
N VAL A 116 11.83 -4.42 -7.11
CA VAL A 116 12.41 -5.69 -6.62
C VAL A 116 11.53 -6.45 -5.64
N TYR A 117 10.99 -5.78 -4.61
CA TYR A 117 10.14 -6.44 -3.63
C TYR A 117 8.75 -6.81 -4.15
N ASN A 118 8.23 -6.11 -5.18
CA ASN A 118 7.00 -6.52 -5.84
C ASN A 118 7.26 -7.77 -6.70
N LEU A 119 8.40 -7.83 -7.38
CA LEU A 119 8.79 -9.00 -8.16
C LEU A 119 8.95 -10.23 -7.26
N ILE A 120 9.57 -10.09 -6.08
CA ILE A 120 9.67 -11.17 -5.10
C ILE A 120 8.27 -11.66 -4.70
N LEU A 121 7.35 -10.76 -4.31
CA LEU A 121 5.98 -11.13 -3.97
C LEU A 121 5.30 -11.89 -5.11
N LEU A 122 5.36 -11.36 -6.33
CA LEU A 122 4.78 -12.02 -7.51
C LEU A 122 5.41 -13.40 -7.75
N SER A 123 6.72 -13.54 -7.53
CA SER A 123 7.44 -14.80 -7.71
C SER A 123 6.99 -15.87 -6.71
N THR A 124 6.65 -15.50 -5.48
CA THR A 124 6.05 -16.45 -4.50
C THR A 124 4.70 -16.99 -4.96
N LEU A 125 3.96 -16.22 -5.77
CA LEU A 125 2.66 -16.61 -6.31
C LEU A 125 2.80 -17.44 -7.59
N ILE A 126 3.77 -17.09 -8.44
CA ILE A 126 4.05 -17.77 -9.72
C ILE A 126 4.76 -19.10 -9.49
N MET A 127 5.67 -19.18 -8.52
CA MET A 127 6.42 -20.40 -8.18
C MET A 127 6.33 -20.73 -6.68
N PRO A 128 5.16 -21.18 -6.20
CA PRO A 128 4.95 -21.50 -4.78
C PRO A 128 5.99 -22.47 -4.16
N PRO A 129 6.51 -23.50 -4.86
CA PRO A 129 7.55 -24.38 -4.30
C PRO A 129 8.86 -23.66 -3.94
N MET A 130 9.12 -22.49 -4.52
CA MET A 130 10.33 -21.70 -4.30
C MET A 130 10.16 -20.61 -3.24
N ARG A 131 9.00 -20.58 -2.55
CA ARG A 131 8.68 -19.52 -1.58
C ARG A 131 9.79 -19.30 -0.56
N ARG A 132 10.34 -20.38 0.02
CA ARG A 132 11.41 -20.26 1.03
C ARG A 132 12.61 -19.47 0.47
N GLN A 133 13.01 -19.78 -0.74
CA GLN A 133 14.12 -19.14 -1.45
C GLN A 133 13.81 -17.67 -1.76
N HIS A 134 12.58 -17.34 -2.16
CA HIS A 134 12.17 -15.94 -2.35
C HIS A 134 12.23 -15.12 -1.06
N LEU A 135 11.82 -15.71 0.07
CA LEU A 135 11.91 -15.05 1.37
C LEU A 135 13.36 -14.91 1.84
N GLU A 136 14.24 -15.86 1.50
CA GLU A 136 15.69 -15.74 1.76
C GLU A 136 16.32 -14.61 0.95
N VAL A 137 15.95 -14.47 -0.32
CA VAL A 137 16.33 -13.31 -1.15
C VAL A 137 15.86 -12.02 -0.52
N ALA A 138 14.59 -11.93 -0.10
CA ALA A 138 14.07 -10.72 0.54
C ALA A 138 14.81 -10.36 1.83
N ARG A 139 15.03 -11.34 2.72
CA ARG A 139 15.81 -11.14 3.96
C ARG A 139 17.20 -10.62 3.64
N TRP A 140 17.91 -11.28 2.74
CA TRP A 140 19.27 -10.85 2.39
C TRP A 140 19.31 -9.43 1.80
N LEU A 141 18.35 -9.07 0.94
CA LEU A 141 18.27 -7.72 0.39
C LEU A 141 17.99 -6.66 1.47
N ILE A 142 17.15 -6.98 2.46
CA ILE A 142 16.80 -6.09 3.58
C ILE A 142 17.98 -5.98 4.56
N ASP A 143 18.53 -7.12 4.99
CA ASP A 143 19.43 -7.20 6.13
C ASP A 143 20.88 -6.98 5.75
N GLU A 144 21.32 -7.47 4.60
CA GLU A 144 22.72 -7.41 4.18
C GLU A 144 22.94 -6.28 3.17
N ALA A 145 22.17 -6.28 2.08
CA ALA A 145 22.30 -5.27 1.03
C ALA A 145 21.60 -3.94 1.37
N LYS A 146 20.83 -3.86 2.47
CA LYS A 146 20.13 -2.65 2.95
C LYS A 146 19.28 -1.96 1.87
N VAL A 147 18.67 -2.72 0.97
CA VAL A 147 17.82 -2.20 -0.09
C VAL A 147 16.51 -1.65 0.52
N PRO A 148 16.15 -0.38 0.26
CA PRO A 148 14.91 0.18 0.79
C PRO A 148 13.65 -0.53 0.26
N VAL A 149 12.69 -0.77 1.17
CA VAL A 149 11.43 -1.48 0.88
C VAL A 149 10.31 -0.57 0.36
N ASP A 150 10.58 0.72 0.17
CA ASP A 150 9.61 1.74 -0.23
C ASP A 150 9.53 1.95 -1.76
N GLY A 151 10.17 1.07 -2.53
CA GLY A 151 10.09 1.06 -3.99
C GLY A 151 8.65 0.96 -4.47
N LYS A 152 8.26 1.85 -5.39
CA LYS A 152 6.91 1.94 -5.95
C LYS A 152 6.85 1.46 -7.39
N ASP A 153 5.77 0.79 -7.72
CA ASP A 153 5.38 0.53 -9.10
C ASP A 153 4.71 1.74 -9.75
N LEU A 154 4.28 1.57 -11.00
CA LEU A 154 3.63 2.63 -11.78
C LEU A 154 2.34 3.16 -11.14
N SER A 155 1.63 2.34 -10.36
CA SER A 155 0.44 2.75 -9.61
C SER A 155 0.77 3.52 -8.33
N GLY A 156 2.05 3.61 -7.94
CA GLY A 156 2.51 4.21 -6.70
C GLY A 156 2.42 3.29 -5.49
N SER A 157 2.09 2.01 -5.69
CA SER A 157 1.99 1.00 -4.63
C SER A 157 3.34 0.35 -4.38
N THR A 158 3.65 0.11 -3.09
CA THR A 158 4.84 -0.63 -2.65
C THR A 158 4.55 -2.13 -2.53
N ALA A 159 5.58 -2.93 -2.30
CA ALA A 159 5.41 -4.36 -2.05
C ALA A 159 4.55 -4.62 -0.81
N LEU A 160 4.71 -3.81 0.24
CA LEU A 160 3.89 -3.91 1.44
C LEU A 160 2.41 -3.60 1.14
N HIS A 161 2.13 -2.64 0.26
CA HIS A 161 0.76 -2.35 -0.16
C HIS A 161 0.10 -3.58 -0.79
N HIS A 162 0.80 -4.22 -1.74
CA HIS A 162 0.33 -5.41 -2.45
C HIS A 162 0.27 -6.67 -1.58
N ALA A 163 1.17 -6.81 -0.62
CA ALA A 163 1.19 -7.95 0.30
C ALA A 163 -0.01 -7.95 1.27
N ILE A 164 -0.73 -6.83 1.40
CA ILE A 164 -1.86 -6.69 2.32
C ILE A 164 -3.16 -6.25 1.65
N SER A 165 -3.21 -6.01 0.34
CA SER A 165 -4.42 -5.51 -0.35
C SER A 165 -5.36 -6.59 -0.91
N THR A 166 -5.11 -7.87 -0.60
CA THR A 166 -5.75 -9.08 -1.18
C THR A 166 -5.66 -9.24 -2.70
N LYS A 167 -5.13 -8.24 -3.40
CA LYS A 167 -4.89 -8.22 -4.85
C LYS A 167 -3.46 -7.68 -5.08
N PRO A 168 -2.47 -8.55 -5.32
CA PRO A 168 -2.61 -9.94 -5.75
C PRO A 168 -2.74 -10.96 -4.60
N ALA A 169 -2.34 -10.63 -3.37
CA ALA A 169 -2.33 -11.60 -2.26
C ALA A 169 -2.50 -10.93 -0.89
N PHE A 170 -2.81 -11.76 0.11
CA PHE A 170 -2.55 -11.43 1.50
C PHE A 170 -1.46 -12.38 2.01
N ASP A 171 -0.26 -11.85 2.22
CA ASP A 171 0.92 -12.57 2.68
C ASP A 171 1.46 -11.92 3.96
N PRO A 172 0.93 -12.30 5.14
CA PRO A 172 1.28 -11.65 6.39
C PRO A 172 2.75 -11.83 6.80
N GLU A 173 3.38 -12.94 6.42
CA GLU A 173 4.80 -13.18 6.70
C GLU A 173 5.68 -12.23 5.90
N TYR A 174 5.43 -12.12 4.59
CA TYR A 174 6.18 -11.20 3.75
C TYR A 174 5.88 -9.74 4.08
N ALA A 175 4.61 -9.42 4.38
CA ALA A 175 4.22 -8.10 4.86
C ALA A 175 4.94 -7.71 6.16
N GLN A 176 5.10 -8.65 7.09
CA GLN A 176 5.83 -8.42 8.33
C GLN A 176 7.31 -8.08 8.06
N MET A 177 7.98 -8.84 7.19
CA MET A 177 9.38 -8.55 6.82
C MET A 177 9.55 -7.14 6.27
N LEU A 178 8.66 -6.72 5.37
CA LEU A 178 8.70 -5.37 4.79
C LEU A 178 8.34 -4.29 5.80
N TYR A 179 7.42 -4.57 6.72
CA TYR A 179 7.03 -3.64 7.79
C TYR A 179 8.17 -3.42 8.78
N ASP A 180 8.82 -4.49 9.23
CA ASP A 180 9.95 -4.44 10.16
C ASP A 180 11.15 -3.71 9.55
N ALA A 181 11.31 -3.81 8.23
CA ALA A 181 12.28 -3.05 7.44
C ALA A 181 11.91 -1.55 7.24
N GLY A 182 10.85 -1.05 7.88
CA GLY A 182 10.43 0.35 7.83
C GLY A 182 9.33 0.66 6.81
N GLY A 183 8.69 -0.36 6.22
CA GLY A 183 7.56 -0.20 5.32
C GLY A 183 6.37 0.50 5.98
N ILE A 184 5.73 1.42 5.25
CA ILE A 184 4.63 2.25 5.76
C ILE A 184 3.28 1.72 5.29
N VAL A 185 2.48 1.15 6.20
CA VAL A 185 1.15 0.59 5.87
C VAL A 185 0.15 1.64 5.37
N THR A 186 0.27 2.89 5.82
CA THR A 186 -0.64 3.99 5.46
C THR A 186 -0.22 4.75 4.19
N LEU A 187 0.78 4.25 3.45
CA LEU A 187 1.25 4.91 2.24
C LEU A 187 0.15 4.93 1.18
N ARG A 188 -0.09 6.10 0.60
CA ARG A 188 -1.07 6.31 -0.46
C ARG A 188 -0.42 6.01 -1.82
N ASN A 189 -1.10 5.23 -2.64
CA ASN A 189 -0.75 5.04 -4.05
C ASN A 189 -1.15 6.28 -4.89
N ARG A 190 -0.95 6.24 -6.20
CA ARG A 190 -1.28 7.36 -7.11
C ARG A 190 -2.78 7.61 -7.21
N TYR A 191 -3.63 6.69 -6.78
CA TYR A 191 -5.07 6.93 -6.66
C TYR A 191 -5.45 7.52 -5.30
N GLY A 192 -4.45 7.92 -4.50
CA GLY A 192 -4.63 8.38 -3.13
C GLY A 192 -5.02 7.28 -2.15
N GLY A 193 -5.24 6.04 -2.60
CA GLY A 193 -5.71 4.94 -1.75
C GLY A 193 -4.61 4.35 -0.88
N THR A 194 -4.96 4.02 0.36
CA THR A 194 -4.20 3.08 1.21
C THR A 194 -4.57 1.63 0.84
N PRO A 195 -3.79 0.62 1.27
CA PRO A 195 -4.12 -0.79 0.99
C PRO A 195 -5.55 -1.16 1.44
N ALA A 196 -6.00 -0.60 2.56
CA ALA A 196 -7.33 -0.84 3.09
C ALA A 196 -8.48 -0.37 2.17
N HIS A 197 -8.25 0.57 1.25
CA HIS A 197 -9.24 0.92 0.22
C HIS A 197 -9.53 -0.26 -0.71
N GLU A 198 -8.53 -1.08 -1.02
CA GLU A 198 -8.70 -2.27 -1.86
C GLU A 198 -9.28 -3.45 -1.07
N ILE A 199 -8.82 -3.64 0.18
CA ILE A 199 -9.28 -4.71 1.07
C ILE A 199 -10.81 -4.68 1.23
N VAL A 200 -11.39 -3.50 1.51
CA VAL A 200 -12.84 -3.38 1.79
C VAL A 200 -13.71 -3.48 0.53
N MET A 201 -13.11 -3.52 -0.66
CA MET A 201 -13.82 -3.76 -1.92
C MET A 201 -14.00 -5.26 -2.22
N THR A 202 -13.42 -6.14 -1.40
CA THR A 202 -13.61 -7.60 -1.53
C THR A 202 -14.90 -8.01 -0.83
N TRP A 203 -15.99 -8.01 -1.58
CA TRP A 203 -17.29 -8.55 -1.16
C TRP A 203 -17.76 -9.59 -2.15
N ASP A 204 -17.68 -10.86 -1.77
CA ASP A 204 -18.27 -11.96 -2.51
C ASP A 204 -18.93 -12.92 -1.51
N PRO A 205 -20.27 -12.89 -1.36
CA PRO A 205 -20.97 -13.76 -0.42
C PRO A 205 -20.84 -15.26 -0.78
N THR A 206 -20.44 -15.58 -2.00
CA THR A 206 -20.22 -16.96 -2.47
C THR A 206 -18.79 -17.44 -2.19
N ASN A 207 -17.82 -16.52 -2.06
CA ASN A 207 -16.42 -16.83 -1.78
C ASN A 207 -16.03 -16.42 -0.35
N ARG A 208 -16.44 -17.24 0.63
CA ARG A 208 -16.17 -16.99 2.05
C ARG A 208 -14.67 -16.94 2.38
N GLU A 209 -13.85 -17.69 1.66
CA GLU A 209 -12.40 -17.68 1.88
C GLU A 209 -11.79 -16.33 1.50
N ALA A 210 -12.17 -15.76 0.35
CA ALA A 210 -11.70 -14.45 -0.07
C ALA A 210 -12.14 -13.35 0.91
N VAL A 211 -13.39 -13.39 1.38
CA VAL A 211 -13.89 -12.43 2.38
C VAL A 211 -13.17 -12.59 3.73
N ARG A 212 -12.89 -13.83 4.15
CA ARG A 212 -12.10 -14.09 5.37
C ARG A 212 -10.68 -13.54 5.24
N LYS A 213 -9.99 -13.81 4.12
CA LYS A 213 -8.65 -13.26 3.85
C LYS A 213 -8.64 -11.73 3.85
N ALA A 214 -9.69 -11.10 3.30
CA ALA A 214 -9.83 -9.64 3.36
C ALA A 214 -10.02 -9.13 4.81
N ALA A 215 -10.79 -9.84 5.63
CA ALA A 215 -10.92 -9.50 7.05
C ALA A 215 -9.58 -9.65 7.80
N ASP A 216 -8.84 -10.73 7.55
CA ASP A 216 -7.53 -10.97 8.15
C ASP A 216 -6.52 -9.89 7.72
N ALA A 217 -6.52 -9.50 6.44
CA ALA A 217 -5.71 -8.42 5.92
C ALA A 217 -6.07 -7.06 6.53
N LEU A 218 -7.36 -6.75 6.68
CA LEU A 218 -7.81 -5.52 7.32
C LEU A 218 -7.41 -5.47 8.80
N LYS A 219 -7.52 -6.60 9.50
CA LYS A 219 -7.08 -6.73 10.89
C LYS A 219 -5.58 -6.47 10.99
N TRP A 220 -4.79 -7.13 10.14
CA TRP A 220 -3.34 -6.93 10.09
C TRP A 220 -3.00 -5.45 9.83
N TYR A 221 -3.65 -4.81 8.85
CA TYR A 221 -3.46 -3.38 8.56
C TYR A 221 -3.69 -2.50 9.80
N LEU A 222 -4.76 -2.74 10.56
CA LEU A 222 -5.10 -1.97 11.75
C LEU A 222 -4.13 -2.22 12.91
N ASP A 223 -3.75 -3.47 13.15
CA ASP A 223 -2.76 -3.85 14.16
C ASP A 223 -1.40 -3.17 13.88
N HIS A 224 -1.07 -2.94 12.61
CA HIS A 224 0.19 -2.31 12.17
C HIS A 224 0.11 -0.79 12.00
N GLY A 225 -0.94 -0.17 12.57
CA GLY A 225 -1.11 1.27 12.64
C GLY A 225 -1.82 1.89 11.44
N GLY A 226 -2.57 1.08 10.72
CA GLY A 226 -3.49 1.51 9.69
C GLY A 226 -4.53 2.49 10.22
N ASN A 227 -4.95 3.40 9.34
CA ASN A 227 -5.97 4.41 9.62
C ASN A 227 -7.04 4.36 8.52
N LEU A 228 -8.31 4.39 8.93
CA LEU A 228 -9.48 4.29 8.07
C LEU A 228 -10.08 5.65 7.70
N GLU A 229 -9.54 6.73 8.25
CA GLU A 229 -9.93 8.12 7.99
C GLU A 229 -9.09 8.78 6.88
N ILE A 230 -8.04 8.10 6.39
CA ILE A 230 -7.24 8.57 5.27
C ILE A 230 -8.10 8.54 4.02
N LYS A 231 -8.22 9.69 3.36
CA LYS A 231 -8.98 9.86 2.12
C LYS A 231 -8.14 9.51 0.89
N ASP A 232 -8.75 8.87 -0.08
CA ASP A 232 -8.21 8.72 -1.43
C ASP A 232 -8.20 10.05 -2.20
N SER A 233 -7.86 10.01 -3.50
CA SER A 233 -7.81 11.23 -4.31
C SER A 233 -9.18 11.78 -4.67
N ASP A 234 -10.23 10.96 -4.58
CA ASP A 234 -11.62 11.36 -4.80
C ASP A 234 -12.30 11.80 -3.48
N GLY A 235 -11.55 11.84 -2.37
CA GLY A 235 -12.00 12.35 -1.08
C GLY A 235 -12.73 11.31 -0.21
N VAL A 236 -12.74 10.05 -0.62
CA VAL A 236 -13.40 8.94 0.08
C VAL A 236 -12.42 8.28 1.04
N ALA A 237 -12.83 8.11 2.30
CA ALA A 237 -12.06 7.35 3.28
C ALA A 237 -12.58 5.91 3.38
N VAL A 238 -11.73 4.97 3.81
CA VAL A 238 -12.13 3.56 4.02
C VAL A 238 -13.34 3.44 4.95
N ARG A 239 -13.40 4.27 6.00
CA ARG A 239 -14.54 4.40 6.92
C ARG A 239 -15.85 4.62 6.17
N HIS A 240 -15.84 5.52 5.19
CA HIS A 240 -17.02 5.85 4.39
C HIS A 240 -17.49 4.62 3.61
N SER A 241 -16.58 3.92 2.92
CA SER A 241 -16.93 2.72 2.14
C SER A 241 -17.52 1.61 3.02
N VAL A 242 -16.96 1.39 4.21
CA VAL A 242 -17.49 0.40 5.18
C VAL A 242 -18.89 0.80 5.66
N ASN A 243 -19.11 2.07 6.02
CA ASN A 243 -20.42 2.53 6.49
C ASN A 243 -21.48 2.50 5.37
N SER A 244 -21.11 2.91 4.16
CA SER A 244 -21.98 2.85 2.99
C SER A 244 -22.40 1.41 2.70
N THR A 245 -21.46 0.46 2.68
CA THR A 245 -21.79 -0.96 2.45
C THR A 245 -22.67 -1.56 3.55
N LYS A 246 -22.43 -1.21 4.83
CA LYS A 246 -23.34 -1.58 5.94
C LYS A 246 -24.76 -1.06 5.73
N ASN A 247 -24.91 0.20 5.31
CA ASN A 247 -26.22 0.82 5.10
C ASN A 247 -27.00 0.22 3.92
N PHE A 248 -26.30 -0.21 2.86
CA PHE A 248 -26.93 -0.88 1.71
C PHE A 248 -27.26 -2.35 1.97
N ALA A 249 -26.67 -2.97 3.00
CA ALA A 249 -26.88 -4.36 3.31
C ALA A 249 -28.28 -4.61 3.88
N ARG A 250 -28.90 -5.73 3.48
CA ARG A 250 -30.18 -6.16 4.07
C ARG A 250 -29.98 -6.46 5.56
N LYS A 251 -31.02 -6.18 6.36
CA LYS A 251 -31.05 -6.47 7.79
C LYS A 251 -30.64 -7.94 8.04
N GLY A 252 -29.64 -8.15 8.88
CA GLY A 252 -29.11 -9.49 9.23
C GLY A 252 -27.85 -9.93 8.49
N ILE A 253 -27.40 -9.19 7.47
CA ILE A 253 -26.08 -9.42 6.86
C ILE A 253 -25.01 -8.76 7.73
N GLN A 254 -23.93 -9.48 8.02
CA GLN A 254 -22.75 -8.94 8.67
C GLN A 254 -21.49 -9.53 8.04
N MET A 255 -20.70 -8.69 7.37
CA MET A 255 -19.41 -9.10 6.81
C MET A 255 -18.32 -9.20 7.88
N GLU A 256 -17.37 -10.09 7.66
CA GLU A 256 -16.19 -10.26 8.52
C GLU A 256 -15.35 -8.97 8.60
N THR A 257 -15.18 -8.23 7.49
CA THR A 257 -14.46 -6.94 7.49
C THR A 257 -15.17 -5.89 8.35
N TRP A 258 -16.51 -5.89 8.39
CA TRP A 258 -17.28 -5.01 9.28
C TRP A 258 -17.06 -5.38 10.74
N ARG A 259 -17.02 -6.68 11.06
CA ARG A 259 -16.71 -7.15 12.43
C ARG A 259 -15.32 -6.70 12.88
N VAL A 260 -14.32 -6.76 11.99
CA VAL A 260 -12.97 -6.26 12.27
C VAL A 260 -13.02 -4.78 12.62
N VAL A 261 -13.70 -3.98 11.81
CA VAL A 261 -13.91 -2.55 12.06
C VAL A 261 -14.61 -2.29 13.40
N ASP A 262 -15.73 -2.96 13.67
CA ASP A 262 -16.50 -2.76 14.91
C ASP A 262 -15.70 -3.18 16.15
N THR A 263 -14.81 -4.16 16.00
CA THR A 263 -13.89 -4.60 17.06
C THR A 263 -12.82 -3.57 17.32
N GLU A 264 -12.21 -3.02 16.26
CA GLU A 264 -11.20 -1.97 16.39
C GLU A 264 -11.79 -0.68 16.95
N ASP A 265 -12.99 -0.28 16.54
CA ASP A 265 -13.66 0.92 17.05
C ASP A 265 -13.93 0.79 18.56
N ARG A 266 -14.41 -0.38 19.01
CA ARG A 266 -14.59 -0.69 20.44
C ARG A 266 -13.25 -0.67 21.19
N ARG A 267 -12.19 -1.25 20.61
CA ARG A 267 -10.84 -1.23 21.21
C ARG A 267 -10.34 0.20 21.38
N ARG A 268 -10.45 1.03 20.34
CA ARG A 268 -10.03 2.44 20.37
C ARG A 268 -10.83 3.26 21.38
N ALA A 269 -12.13 3.03 21.49
CA ALA A 269 -12.98 3.67 22.50
C ALA A 269 -12.56 3.29 23.93
N ASN A 270 -12.32 2.00 24.19
CA ASN A 270 -11.89 1.51 25.51
C ASN A 270 -10.50 2.01 25.92
N LEU A 271 -9.63 2.27 24.94
CA LEU A 271 -8.27 2.77 25.15
C LEU A 271 -8.13 4.28 24.91
N ALA A 272 -9.24 5.03 24.88
CA ALA A 272 -9.22 6.47 24.65
C ALA A 272 -8.23 7.18 25.59
N GLY A 273 -7.38 8.03 25.03
CA GLY A 273 -6.30 8.73 25.74
C GLY A 273 -5.06 7.89 26.06
N LYS A 274 -5.10 6.57 25.88
CA LYS A 274 -3.96 5.65 26.09
C LYS A 274 -3.28 5.22 24.79
N ILE A 275 -3.89 5.50 23.64
CA ILE A 275 -3.38 5.18 22.30
C ILE A 275 -3.22 6.43 21.45
N CYS A 276 -2.39 6.32 20.41
CA CYS A 276 -2.31 7.32 19.36
C CYS A 276 -3.62 7.42 18.57
N THR A 277 -4.16 8.63 18.40
CA THR A 277 -5.37 8.92 17.62
C THR A 277 -5.23 8.50 16.16
N PHE A 278 -4.05 8.67 15.56
CA PHE A 278 -3.80 8.32 14.17
C PHE A 278 -3.60 6.80 13.99
N CYS A 279 -2.52 6.25 14.54
CA CYS A 279 -2.15 4.85 14.29
C CYS A 279 -2.80 3.87 15.27
N GLY A 280 -3.51 4.30 16.31
CA GLY A 280 -4.20 3.39 17.24
C GLY A 280 -3.31 2.53 18.13
N ARG A 281 -1.98 2.73 18.09
CA ARG A 281 -1.02 1.99 18.92
C ARG A 281 -0.88 2.63 20.30
N GLU A 282 -0.68 1.77 21.29
CA GLU A 282 -0.19 2.16 22.60
C GLU A 282 1.28 2.62 22.50
N PRO A 283 1.72 3.56 23.36
CA PRO A 283 3.14 3.91 23.46
C PRO A 283 3.94 2.66 23.89
N GLY A 284 5.07 2.42 23.23
CA GLY A 284 5.99 1.33 23.55
C GLY A 284 7.44 1.79 23.42
N GLY A 285 8.33 1.22 24.24
CA GLY A 285 9.72 1.68 24.36
C GLY A 285 9.78 3.15 24.75
N ASP A 286 10.58 3.93 24.02
CA ASP A 286 10.78 5.38 24.28
C ASP A 286 9.67 6.28 23.70
N VAL A 287 8.67 5.71 23.02
CA VAL A 287 7.56 6.48 22.45
C VAL A 287 6.61 6.90 23.56
N ARG A 288 6.32 8.20 23.63
CA ARG A 288 5.30 8.82 24.49
C ARG A 288 4.15 9.34 23.64
N LEU A 289 3.01 9.65 24.25
CA LEU A 289 1.90 10.31 23.56
C LEU A 289 1.93 11.83 23.81
N LEU A 290 2.04 12.59 22.73
CA LEU A 290 1.98 14.04 22.71
C LEU A 290 0.55 14.49 22.43
N LEU A 291 0.08 15.46 23.20
CA LEU A 291 -1.23 16.05 22.99
C LEU A 291 -1.22 17.06 21.84
N CYS A 292 -2.31 17.11 21.08
CA CYS A 292 -2.57 18.22 20.19
C CYS A 292 -2.65 19.52 21.01
N SER A 293 -1.80 20.49 20.67
CA SER A 293 -1.71 21.78 21.39
C SER A 293 -3.01 22.59 21.36
N LYS A 294 -3.86 22.40 20.34
CA LYS A 294 -5.11 23.13 20.16
C LYS A 294 -6.29 22.48 20.91
N CYS A 295 -6.58 21.21 20.65
CA CYS A 295 -7.76 20.55 21.23
C CYS A 295 -7.50 19.84 22.55
N ARG A 296 -6.25 19.49 22.86
CA ARG A 296 -5.85 18.66 24.01
C ARG A 296 -6.60 17.32 24.14
N VAL A 297 -7.27 16.87 23.06
CA VAL A 297 -8.01 15.60 22.99
C VAL A 297 -7.25 14.56 22.18
N ALA A 298 -6.71 14.93 21.03
CA ALA A 298 -5.95 14.02 20.19
C ALA A 298 -4.55 13.76 20.76
N HIS A 299 -4.14 12.51 20.73
CA HIS A 299 -2.85 12.01 21.22
C HIS A 299 -2.05 11.45 20.05
N TYR A 300 -0.77 11.79 19.93
CA TYR A 300 0.08 11.36 18.82
C TYR A 300 1.39 10.79 19.34
N CYS A 301 1.92 9.77 18.66
CA CYS A 301 3.24 9.22 18.98
C CYS A 301 4.31 10.32 18.95
N SER A 302 5.16 10.36 19.97
CA SER A 302 6.41 11.12 19.95
C SER A 302 7.46 10.44 19.06
N GLY A 303 8.55 11.16 18.78
CA GLY A 303 9.68 10.63 18.00
C GLY A 303 9.43 10.61 16.49
N GLY A 304 10.25 9.84 15.77
CA GLY A 304 10.34 9.83 14.29
C GLY A 304 9.12 9.31 13.52
N ARG A 305 8.01 8.94 14.18
CA ARG A 305 6.74 8.58 13.52
C ARG A 305 5.84 9.82 13.44
N PRO A 306 5.70 10.51 12.30
CA PRO A 306 5.03 11.80 12.23
C PRO A 306 3.49 11.65 12.18
N CYS A 307 2.91 10.92 13.16
CA CYS A 307 1.48 10.61 13.23
C CYS A 307 0.62 11.88 13.22
N GLN A 308 1.02 12.93 13.94
CA GLN A 308 0.32 14.21 13.94
C GLN A 308 0.33 14.86 12.55
N LYS A 309 1.49 14.89 11.88
CA LYS A 309 1.62 15.46 10.53
C LYS A 309 0.80 14.66 9.51
N ALA A 310 0.80 13.34 9.63
CA ALA A 310 0.02 12.46 8.77
C ALA A 310 -1.49 12.61 9.00
N ASP A 311 -1.92 12.85 10.25
CA ASP A 311 -3.33 13.06 10.60
C ASP A 311 -3.83 14.47 10.27
N TRP A 312 -2.93 15.47 10.23
CA TRP A 312 -3.30 16.88 10.13
C TRP A 312 -4.27 17.24 8.99
N PRO A 313 -4.16 16.68 7.77
CA PRO A 313 -5.13 16.94 6.70
C PRO A 313 -6.58 16.62 7.09
N TYR A 314 -6.79 15.61 7.96
CA TYR A 314 -8.08 15.24 8.53
C TYR A 314 -8.34 15.98 9.84
N HIS A 315 -7.44 15.86 10.83
CA HIS A 315 -7.66 16.36 12.18
C HIS A 315 -7.99 17.85 12.22
N LYS A 316 -7.39 18.68 11.35
CA LYS A 316 -7.61 20.14 11.34
C LYS A 316 -9.08 20.53 11.19
N SER A 317 -9.91 19.74 10.51
CA SER A 317 -11.34 20.05 10.31
C SER A 317 -12.19 19.70 11.53
N VAL A 318 -11.72 18.76 12.37
CA VAL A 318 -12.42 18.31 13.58
C VAL A 318 -11.80 18.85 14.88
N CYS A 319 -10.63 19.51 14.79
CA CYS A 319 -9.88 20.03 15.92
C CYS A 319 -10.54 21.30 16.51
N LYS A 320 -11.30 21.11 17.59
CA LYS A 320 -11.96 22.18 18.37
C LYS A 320 -11.13 22.52 19.60
N ALA A 321 -10.95 23.82 19.88
CA ALA A 321 -10.22 24.26 21.06
C ALA A 321 -10.95 23.85 22.34
N THR A 322 -10.21 23.39 23.34
CA THR A 322 -10.76 23.26 24.69
C THR A 322 -10.98 24.68 25.23
N PRO A 323 -12.15 25.01 25.82
CA PRO A 323 -12.30 26.28 26.52
C PRO A 323 -11.16 26.41 27.54
N THR A 324 -10.41 27.50 27.47
CA THR A 324 -9.45 27.86 28.52
C THR A 324 -10.25 28.04 29.80
N ALA A 325 -9.90 27.26 30.83
CA ALA A 325 -10.36 27.48 32.20
C ALA A 325 -9.86 28.84 32.71
#